data_AF-A0A8X6P305-F1
#
_entry.id   AF-A0A8X6P305-F1
#
_cell.length_a   1.000
_cell.length_b   1.000
_cell.length_c   1.000
_cell.angle_alpha   90.00
_cell.angle_beta   90.00
_cell.angle_gamma   90.00
#
_symmetry.space_group_name_H-M   'P 1'
#
loop_
_entity.id
_entity.type
_entity.pdbx_description
1 polymer ?
#
loop_
_entity_poly.entity_id
_entity_poly.type
_entity_poly.pdbx_seq_one_letter_code
_entity_poly.pdbx_strand_id
1 'polypeptide(L)'
;LEWNHTDIRRNYDPEASWDTNDNDSDPFPRYDESDSNNHGTRCAGEIAMTANNLKCGVGVAYNAKIGGIRMLDGIVNDAVESVSIAHNVEHIDIFSASWGPNDDGMTVDGPKRLAVEALEKGIKNVST
;
A
#
# COMPACT_ATOMS: atom_id res chain seq x y z
N LEU A 1 -4.12 -5.68 -1.84
CA LEU A 1 -3.44 -6.67 -0.99
C LEU A 1 -4.37 -7.85 -0.79
N GLU A 2 -3.96 -9.05 -1.19
CA GLU A 2 -4.70 -10.29 -0.92
C GLU A 2 -4.60 -10.61 0.58
N TRP A 3 -5.39 -9.92 1.39
CA TRP A 3 -5.27 -9.94 2.85
C TRP A 3 -5.57 -11.32 3.45
N ASN A 4 -6.31 -12.17 2.72
CA ASN A 4 -6.61 -13.55 3.15
C ASN A 4 -5.53 -14.57 2.74
N HIS A 5 -4.47 -14.15 2.02
CA HIS A 5 -3.36 -15.02 1.63
C HIS A 5 -2.80 -15.72 2.87
N THR A 6 -2.43 -16.99 2.72
CA THR A 6 -2.09 -17.84 3.87
C THR A 6 -0.90 -17.35 4.69
N ASP A 7 -0.03 -16.56 4.07
CA ASP A 7 1.14 -15.96 4.72
C ASP A 7 0.93 -14.52 5.15
N ILE A 8 -0.19 -13.88 4.79
CA ILE A 8 -0.49 -12.48 5.11
C ILE A 8 -1.56 -12.37 6.19
N ARG A 9 -2.61 -13.19 6.14
CA ARG A 9 -3.82 -13.08 6.98
C ARG A 9 -3.60 -12.92 8.48
N ARG A 10 -2.49 -13.45 9.03
CA ARG A 10 -2.15 -13.32 10.45
C ARG A 10 -1.68 -11.91 10.81
N ASN A 11 -0.93 -11.31 9.90
CA ASN A 11 -0.30 -10.01 10.06
C ASN A 11 -1.12 -8.89 9.43
N TYR A 12 -2.15 -9.23 8.65
CA TYR A 12 -3.07 -8.25 8.07
C TYR A 12 -3.66 -7.31 9.14
N ASP A 13 -3.71 -6.04 8.78
CA ASP A 13 -4.29 -4.97 9.57
C ASP A 13 -5.28 -4.16 8.73
N PRO A 14 -6.59 -4.23 9.05
CA PRO A 14 -7.61 -3.47 8.34
C PRO A 14 -7.52 -1.96 8.63
N GLU A 15 -6.98 -1.52 9.76
CA GLU A 15 -6.82 -0.09 10.07
C GLU A 15 -5.66 0.53 9.27
N ALA A 16 -4.75 -0.29 8.76
CA ALA A 16 -3.70 0.12 7.83
C ALA A 16 -4.11 -0.04 6.35
N SER A 17 -5.40 -0.26 6.07
CA SER A 17 -5.90 -0.66 4.77
C SER A 17 -7.07 0.18 4.26
N TRP A 18 -7.08 0.42 2.95
CA TRP A 18 -8.15 1.16 2.28
C TRP A 18 -8.18 0.85 0.79
N ASP A 19 -9.35 0.96 0.17
CA ASP A 19 -9.50 0.99 -1.27
C ASP A 19 -9.87 2.39 -1.74
N THR A 20 -8.91 3.11 -2.31
CA THR A 20 -9.14 4.46 -2.85
C THR A 20 -9.84 4.40 -4.21
N ASN A 21 -9.71 3.30 -4.95
CA ASN A 21 -10.31 3.13 -6.27
C ASN A 21 -11.83 2.94 -6.18
N ASP A 22 -12.27 2.10 -5.23
CA ASP A 22 -13.68 1.77 -5.02
C ASP A 22 -14.30 2.49 -3.79
N ASN A 23 -13.47 3.24 -3.06
CA ASN A 23 -13.85 4.04 -1.89
C ASN A 23 -14.52 3.20 -0.78
N ASP A 24 -13.85 2.12 -0.39
CA ASP A 24 -14.24 1.23 0.70
C ASP A 24 -13.02 0.75 1.50
N SER A 25 -13.26 -0.10 2.50
CA SER A 25 -12.21 -0.58 3.41
C SER A 25 -11.50 -1.85 2.95
N ASP A 26 -11.89 -2.45 1.82
CA ASP A 26 -11.39 -3.75 1.38
C ASP A 26 -10.34 -3.61 0.26
N PRO A 27 -9.04 -3.70 0.57
CA PRO A 27 -8.00 -3.50 -0.43
C PRO A 27 -7.78 -4.74 -1.32
N PHE A 28 -8.72 -5.69 -1.34
CA PHE A 28 -8.57 -6.96 -2.04
C PHE A 28 -8.32 -6.73 -3.53
N PRO A 29 -7.29 -7.36 -4.15
CA PRO A 29 -6.99 -7.12 -5.55
C PRO A 29 -8.08 -7.69 -6.44
N ARG A 30 -8.49 -6.92 -7.46
CA ARG A 30 -9.32 -7.44 -8.54
C ARG A 30 -8.48 -8.39 -9.40
N TYR A 31 -8.89 -9.64 -9.49
CA TYR A 31 -8.26 -10.59 -10.42
C TYR A 31 -8.66 -10.27 -11.87
N ASP A 32 -7.69 -10.37 -12.76
CA ASP A 32 -7.89 -10.38 -14.21
C ASP A 32 -7.05 -11.47 -14.86
N GLU A 33 -7.23 -11.68 -16.16
CA GLU A 33 -6.57 -12.76 -16.92
C GLU A 33 -5.03 -12.64 -16.93
N SER A 34 -4.51 -11.42 -16.74
CA SER A 34 -3.08 -11.13 -16.73
C SER A 34 -2.45 -11.11 -15.34
N ASP A 35 -3.25 -11.30 -14.28
CA ASP A 35 -2.83 -11.14 -12.89
C ASP A 35 -2.16 -9.77 -12.64
N SER A 36 -2.72 -8.69 -13.20
CA SER A 36 -2.08 -7.36 -13.18
C SER A 36 -1.96 -6.74 -11.78
N ASN A 37 -2.85 -7.14 -10.86
CA ASN A 37 -2.96 -6.59 -9.50
C ASN A 37 -2.18 -7.38 -8.42
N ASN A 38 -1.17 -8.16 -8.83
CA ASN A 38 -0.36 -8.96 -7.91
C ASN A 38 0.71 -8.17 -7.14
N HIS A 39 1.08 -6.99 -7.61
CA HIS A 39 2.26 -6.24 -7.14
C HIS A 39 2.22 -5.99 -5.63
N GLY A 40 1.12 -5.43 -5.12
CA GLY A 40 0.98 -5.10 -3.70
C GLY A 40 1.05 -6.32 -2.77
N THR A 41 0.52 -7.46 -3.19
CA THR A 41 0.59 -8.71 -2.39
C THR A 41 2.03 -9.23 -2.31
N ARG A 42 2.80 -9.12 -3.40
CA ARG A 42 4.23 -9.51 -3.42
C ARG A 42 5.05 -8.63 -2.48
N CYS A 43 4.91 -7.31 -2.59
CA CYS A 43 5.62 -6.35 -1.72
C CYS A 43 5.27 -6.54 -0.23
N ALA A 44 3.99 -6.75 0.10
CA ALA A 44 3.58 -7.04 1.47
C ALA A 44 4.21 -8.34 2.00
N GLY A 45 4.40 -9.32 1.13
CA GLY A 45 5.07 -10.57 1.47
C GLY A 45 6.53 -10.37 1.87
N GLU A 46 7.27 -9.55 1.12
CA GLU A 46 8.66 -9.20 1.44
C GLU A 46 8.80 -8.58 2.84
N ILE A 47 7.82 -7.75 3.23
CA ILE A 47 7.83 -7.04 4.50
C ILE A 47 7.41 -7.96 5.65
N ALA A 48 6.23 -8.58 5.56
CA ALA A 48 5.56 -9.14 6.72
C ALA A 48 4.91 -10.52 6.47
N MET A 49 5.33 -11.30 5.47
CA MET A 49 4.84 -12.67 5.37
C MET A 49 5.21 -13.51 6.62
N THR A 50 4.28 -14.36 7.04
CA THR A 50 4.32 -15.10 8.30
C THR A 50 5.49 -16.08 8.36
N ALA A 51 6.31 -16.01 9.41
CA ALA A 51 7.37 -16.98 9.66
C ALA A 51 6.83 -18.33 10.20
N ASN A 52 7.59 -19.40 9.99
CA ASN A 52 7.42 -20.70 10.65
C ASN A 52 6.03 -21.34 10.49
N ASN A 53 5.35 -21.14 9.35
CA ASN A 53 4.03 -21.71 9.07
C ASN A 53 4.03 -22.79 7.96
N LEU A 54 5.22 -23.23 7.52
CA LEU A 54 5.46 -24.23 6.46
C LEU A 54 4.97 -23.81 5.07
N LYS A 55 4.92 -22.51 4.78
CA LYS A 55 4.47 -21.95 3.50
C LYS A 55 5.46 -20.90 3.02
N CYS A 56 5.59 -20.77 1.70
CA CYS A 56 6.45 -19.81 0.99
C CYS A 56 7.80 -19.54 1.69
N GLY A 57 8.00 -18.34 2.24
CA GLY A 57 9.22 -17.89 2.93
C GLY A 57 8.94 -17.12 4.23
N VAL A 58 9.74 -16.11 4.54
CA VAL A 58 9.58 -15.24 5.72
C VAL A 58 9.79 -13.77 5.36
N GLY A 59 8.93 -12.88 5.89
CA GLY A 59 9.08 -11.43 5.71
C GLY A 59 10.20 -10.86 6.59
N VAL A 60 10.80 -9.75 6.18
CA VAL A 60 11.87 -9.07 6.95
C VAL A 60 11.41 -8.72 8.37
N ALA A 61 10.18 -8.24 8.50
CA ALA A 61 9.49 -7.91 9.74
C ALA A 61 8.25 -8.81 9.91
N TYR A 62 8.45 -10.14 9.91
CA TYR A 62 7.38 -11.14 9.97
C TYR A 62 6.44 -11.09 11.20
N ASN A 63 6.69 -10.21 12.17
CA ASN A 63 5.80 -9.95 13.32
C ASN A 63 5.11 -8.57 13.26
N ALA A 64 5.42 -7.74 12.26
CA ALA A 64 4.77 -6.46 12.05
C ALA A 64 3.34 -6.66 11.54
N LYS A 65 2.52 -5.62 11.73
CA LYS A 65 1.24 -5.48 11.04
C LYS A 65 1.46 -4.98 9.62
N ILE A 66 0.60 -5.42 8.70
CA ILE A 66 0.66 -5.03 7.30
C ILE A 66 -0.73 -4.78 6.75
N GLY A 67 -0.92 -3.60 6.17
CA GLY A 67 -2.13 -3.24 5.43
C GLY A 67 -1.83 -3.03 3.95
N GLY A 68 -2.86 -2.70 3.18
CA GLY A 68 -2.70 -2.33 1.78
C GLY A 68 -3.64 -1.21 1.40
N ILE A 69 -3.14 -0.25 0.62
CA ILE A 69 -3.95 0.82 0.03
C ILE A 69 -4.08 0.55 -1.48
N ARG A 70 -5.27 0.14 -1.92
CA ARG A 70 -5.56 -0.13 -3.34
C ARG A 70 -5.88 1.19 -4.05
N MET A 71 -4.88 1.71 -4.78
CA MET A 71 -4.98 3.01 -5.47
C MET A 71 -4.41 3.01 -6.90
N LEU A 72 -3.79 1.92 -7.37
CA LEU A 72 -3.17 1.83 -8.71
C LEU A 72 -4.04 1.10 -9.75
N ASP A 73 -5.04 0.33 -9.33
CA ASP A 73 -5.99 -0.38 -10.23
C ASP A 73 -7.10 0.56 -10.74
N GLY A 74 -6.73 1.76 -11.21
CA GLY A 74 -7.66 2.83 -11.55
C GLY A 74 -6.98 4.09 -12.06
N ILE A 75 -7.75 5.17 -12.24
CA ILE A 75 -7.20 6.48 -12.60
C ILE A 75 -6.48 7.06 -11.38
N VAL A 76 -5.16 7.18 -11.48
CA VAL A 76 -4.34 7.83 -10.46
C VAL A 76 -4.26 9.32 -10.76
N ASN A 77 -4.74 10.14 -9.83
CA ASN A 77 -4.63 11.59 -9.88
C ASN A 77 -4.15 12.14 -8.52
N ASP A 78 -3.85 13.43 -8.46
CA ASP A 78 -3.33 14.10 -7.25
C ASP A 78 -4.21 13.88 -6.00
N ALA A 79 -5.53 13.80 -6.16
CA ALA A 79 -6.43 13.54 -5.04
C ALA A 79 -6.34 12.09 -4.55
N VAL A 80 -6.26 11.12 -5.48
CA VAL A 80 -6.08 9.70 -5.15
C VAL A 80 -4.74 9.48 -4.44
N GLU A 81 -3.66 10.10 -4.93
CA GLU A 81 -2.35 10.06 -4.26
C GLU A 81 -2.43 10.66 -2.85
N SER A 82 -3.01 11.87 -2.72
CA SER A 82 -3.13 12.58 -1.44
C SER A 82 -3.91 11.79 -0.39
N VAL A 83 -5.08 11.25 -0.76
CA VAL A 83 -5.91 10.44 0.15
C VAL A 83 -5.17 9.18 0.57
N SER A 84 -4.48 8.53 -0.37
CA SER A 84 -3.72 7.30 -0.09
C SER A 84 -2.55 7.55 0.86
N ILE A 85 -1.79 8.63 0.65
CA ILE A 85 -0.65 9.02 1.51
C ILE A 85 -1.13 9.47 2.90
N ALA A 86 -2.27 10.16 2.98
CA ALA A 86 -2.80 10.68 4.24
C ALA A 86 -3.66 9.68 5.03
N HIS A 87 -3.87 8.47 4.50
CA HIS A 87 -4.73 7.48 5.13
C HIS A 87 -4.16 7.03 6.48
N ASN A 88 -4.93 7.24 7.54
CA ASN A 88 -4.64 6.79 8.90
C ASN A 88 -3.17 6.96 9.36
N VAL A 89 -2.57 8.11 9.06
CA VAL A 89 -1.16 8.44 9.38
C VAL A 89 -0.83 8.47 10.87
N GLU A 90 -1.83 8.45 11.75
CA GLU A 90 -1.65 8.33 13.20
C GLU A 90 -1.49 6.86 13.65
N HIS A 91 -1.89 5.90 12.80
CA HIS A 91 -1.79 4.47 13.03
C HIS A 91 -0.69 3.81 12.18
N ILE A 92 -0.51 4.25 10.93
CA ILE A 92 0.46 3.68 10.00
C ILE A 92 1.84 4.31 10.22
N ASP A 93 2.80 3.52 10.66
CA ASP A 93 4.17 3.97 10.88
C ASP A 93 4.98 4.18 9.59
N ILE A 94 4.79 3.28 8.61
CA ILE A 94 5.62 3.21 7.39
C ILE A 94 4.73 2.99 6.17
N PHE A 95 4.88 3.86 5.18
CA PHE A 95 4.32 3.67 3.83
C PHE A 95 5.43 3.18 2.89
N SER A 96 5.13 2.13 2.12
CA SER A 96 6.02 1.61 1.08
C SER A 96 5.34 1.78 -0.28
N ALA A 97 5.95 2.56 -1.16
CA ALA A 97 5.39 2.90 -2.47
C ALA A 97 6.48 2.83 -3.54
N SER A 98 6.14 2.21 -4.67
CA SER A 98 6.99 2.12 -5.86
C SER A 98 6.17 2.44 -7.10
N TRP A 99 5.51 3.59 -7.05
CA TRP A 99 4.83 4.24 -8.16
C TRP A 99 5.41 5.65 -8.33
N GLY A 100 5.20 6.25 -9.49
CA GLY A 100 5.76 7.56 -9.81
C GLY A 100 5.61 7.88 -11.29
N PRO A 101 6.36 8.87 -11.79
CA PRO A 101 6.43 9.18 -13.21
C PRO A 101 6.88 7.97 -14.04
N ASN A 102 6.62 8.00 -15.35
CA ASN A 102 7.08 6.94 -16.24
C ASN A 102 8.62 6.85 -16.28
N ASP A 103 9.15 5.65 -16.13
CA ASP A 103 10.58 5.35 -16.22
C ASP A 103 11.08 5.24 -17.69
N ASP A 104 10.70 6.20 -18.54
CA ASP A 104 11.05 6.22 -19.96
C ASP A 104 12.33 7.02 -20.28
N GLY A 105 12.94 7.63 -19.26
CA GLY A 105 14.10 8.51 -19.40
C GLY A 105 13.80 9.84 -20.09
N MET A 106 12.53 10.18 -20.27
CA MET A 106 12.05 11.38 -20.96
C MET A 106 11.09 12.21 -20.08
N THR A 107 10.43 11.57 -19.13
CA THR A 107 9.44 12.19 -18.25
C THR A 107 10.12 12.85 -17.05
N VAL A 108 9.75 14.10 -16.77
CA VAL A 108 10.08 14.81 -15.53
C VAL A 108 8.77 15.20 -14.88
N ASP A 109 8.42 14.51 -13.79
CA ASP A 109 7.23 14.81 -13.03
C ASP A 109 7.42 14.50 -11.53
N GLY A 110 6.44 14.87 -10.71
CA GLY A 110 6.42 14.63 -9.27
C GLY A 110 5.04 14.90 -8.67
N PRO A 111 4.90 14.77 -7.33
CA PRO A 111 3.64 14.97 -6.65
C PRO A 111 3.10 16.38 -6.91
N LYS A 112 1.79 16.51 -7.14
CA LYS A 112 1.15 17.82 -7.26
C LYS A 112 0.72 18.31 -5.87
N ARG A 113 -0.07 19.38 -5.84
CA ARG A 113 -0.32 20.16 -4.62
C ARG A 113 -0.89 19.30 -3.48
N LEU A 114 -1.90 18.47 -3.74
CA LEU A 114 -2.55 17.69 -2.69
C LEU A 114 -1.65 16.56 -2.17
N ALA A 115 -0.91 15.89 -3.05
CA ALA A 115 0.04 14.86 -2.64
C ALA A 115 1.20 15.45 -1.81
N VAL A 116 1.70 16.64 -2.18
CA VAL A 116 2.70 17.37 -1.37
C VAL A 116 2.15 17.73 0.00
N GLU A 117 0.92 18.28 0.07
CA GLU A 117 0.27 18.61 1.35
C GLU A 117 0.08 17.36 2.24
N ALA A 118 -0.27 16.21 1.65
CA ALA A 118 -0.40 14.94 2.38
C ALA A 118 0.94 14.45 2.94
N LEU A 119 2.01 14.52 2.15
CA LEU A 119 3.36 14.18 2.61
C LEU A 119 3.81 15.10 3.75
N GLU A 120 3.59 16.42 3.61
CA GLU A 120 3.90 17.38 4.66
C GLU A 120 3.12 17.11 5.95
N LYS A 121 1.83 16.78 5.84
CA LYS A 121 1.01 16.42 6.99
C LYS A 121 1.54 15.16 7.66
N GLY A 122 1.90 14.13 6.88
CA GLY A 122 2.42 12.85 7.37
C GLY A 122 3.69 13.00 8.21
N ILE A 123 4.59 13.93 7.87
CA ILE A 123 5.83 14.14 8.63
C ILE A 123 5.69 15.15 9.79
N LYS A 124 4.68 16.03 9.77
CA LYS A 124 4.51 17.08 10.79
C LYS A 124 3.59 16.68 11.94
N ASN A 125 2.59 15.83 11.68
CA ASN A 125 1.51 15.55 12.64
C ASN A 125 1.62 14.19 13.35
N VAL A 126 2.79 13.55 13.36
CA VAL A 126 3.02 12.36 14.18
C VAL A 126 3.08 12.81 15.65
N SER A 127 1.99 12.61 16.38
CA SER A 127 1.96 12.88 17.82
C SER A 127 2.71 11.75 18.54
N THR A 128 3.85 12.08 19.16
CA THR A 128 4.63 11.18 20.04
C THR A 128 4.00 11.03 21.41
#